data_AF-A0A849Q7U4-F1
#
_entry.id   AF-A0A849Q7U4-F1
#
_cell.length_a   1.000
_cell.length_b   1.000
_cell.length_c   1.000
_cell.angle_alpha   90.00
_cell.angle_beta   90.00
_cell.angle_gamma   90.00
#
_symmetry.space_group_name_H-M   'P 1'
#
loop_
_entity.id
_entity.type
_entity.pdbx_description
1 polymer ?
#
loop_
_entity_poly.entity_id
_entity_poly.type
_entity_poly.pdbx_seq_one_letter_code
_entity_poly.pdbx_strand_id
1 'polypeptide(L)'
;MGASTMVVRRMVLFALVFLAIAAVTALGAAADEDHDDWTIIGSEVHSDEVITVSGQLSIDLGGSLHLSSCELRFTGGSPEDIRIQVRSGSLILDGLTTVIMENSGRMVMQGHMDIRGTVNFKHVDILVHSRGTLAVRGAALTLEGSWSTQSVNDPLMLTVEGGAYFAASTVNLVYAFVVSKGSMTIAESSVEASRDWGKEYDGLKERLRFEQGVATLTDSTFSDLFNGIMSRADLYASDCTFNRSDLRSFAPTWQPSLKAHVRQCEFI
;
A
#
# COMPACT_ATOMS: atom_id res chain seq x y z
N MET A 1 -0.85 -73.20 -15.92
CA MET A 1 -0.92 -72.27 -14.77
C MET A 1 0.47 -71.67 -14.57
N GLY A 2 0.64 -70.33 -14.61
CA GLY A 2 1.92 -69.72 -14.19
C GLY A 2 2.49 -68.55 -15.00
N ALA A 3 1.70 -67.77 -15.75
CA ALA A 3 2.24 -66.65 -16.53
C ALA A 3 1.67 -65.24 -16.20
N SER A 4 0.70 -65.11 -15.28
CA SER A 4 0.00 -63.83 -15.04
C SER A 4 0.52 -62.98 -13.88
N THR A 5 1.49 -63.45 -13.09
CA THR A 5 1.94 -62.73 -11.87
C THR A 5 3.12 -61.79 -12.10
N MET A 6 3.83 -61.88 -13.23
CA MET A 6 5.03 -61.05 -13.47
C MET A 6 4.71 -59.65 -14.02
N VAL A 7 3.61 -59.48 -14.75
CA VAL A 7 3.26 -58.20 -15.39
C VAL A 7 2.72 -57.19 -14.37
N VAL A 8 1.92 -57.65 -13.41
CA VAL A 8 1.34 -56.79 -12.36
C VAL A 8 2.40 -56.20 -11.44
N ARG A 9 3.48 -56.94 -11.17
CA ARG A 9 4.57 -56.47 -10.28
C ARG A 9 5.45 -55.38 -10.90
N ARG A 10 5.57 -55.34 -12.24
CA ARG A 10 6.32 -54.28 -12.95
C ARG A 10 5.51 -52.99 -13.13
N MET A 11 4.19 -53.07 -13.25
CA MET A 11 3.34 -51.88 -13.32
C MET A 11 3.26 -51.10 -12.00
N VAL A 12 3.24 -51.80 -10.86
CA VAL A 12 3.21 -51.14 -9.53
C VAL A 12 4.52 -50.39 -9.24
N LEU A 13 5.66 -50.89 -9.73
CA LEU A 13 6.96 -50.22 -9.53
C LEU A 13 7.08 -48.92 -10.36
N PHE A 14 6.51 -48.88 -11.57
CA PHE A 14 6.48 -47.66 -12.39
C PHE A 14 5.52 -46.60 -11.85
N ALA A 15 4.39 -46.99 -11.26
CA ALA A 15 3.46 -46.07 -10.62
C ALA A 15 4.06 -45.41 -9.36
N LEU A 16 4.86 -46.13 -8.57
CA LEU A 16 5.54 -45.60 -7.39
C LEU A 16 6.71 -44.66 -7.73
N VAL A 17 7.43 -44.91 -8.83
CA VAL A 17 8.49 -43.99 -9.29
C VAL A 17 7.89 -42.70 -9.85
N PHE A 18 6.73 -42.74 -10.51
CA PHE A 18 6.02 -41.52 -10.93
C PHE A 18 5.40 -40.75 -9.74
N LEU A 19 4.90 -41.44 -8.71
CA LEU A 19 4.40 -40.76 -7.50
C LEU A 19 5.52 -40.12 -6.68
N ALA A 20 6.72 -40.69 -6.69
CA ALA A 20 7.89 -40.11 -6.02
C ALA A 20 8.49 -38.91 -6.77
N ILE A 21 8.34 -38.83 -8.10
CA ILE A 21 8.79 -37.67 -8.88
C ILE A 21 7.76 -36.53 -8.84
N ALA A 22 6.47 -36.84 -8.68
CA ALA A 22 5.42 -35.83 -8.51
C ALA A 22 5.40 -35.20 -7.10
N ALA A 23 6.06 -35.79 -6.10
CA ALA A 23 6.21 -35.19 -4.77
C ALA A 23 7.42 -34.23 -4.67
N VAL A 24 8.22 -34.11 -5.73
CA VAL A 24 9.39 -33.19 -5.80
C VAL A 24 9.05 -31.92 -6.60
N THR A 25 7.77 -31.69 -6.92
CA THR A 25 7.33 -30.36 -7.36
C THR A 25 7.22 -29.43 -6.15
N ALA A 26 8.28 -28.66 -5.97
CA ALA A 26 8.23 -27.26 -5.54
C ALA A 26 7.66 -26.98 -4.14
N LEU A 27 8.34 -27.46 -3.10
CA LEU A 27 8.80 -26.46 -2.11
C LEU A 27 10.06 -25.85 -2.71
N GLY A 28 9.88 -24.95 -3.68
CA GLY A 28 10.97 -24.08 -4.10
C GLY A 28 11.38 -23.31 -2.87
N ALA A 29 12.61 -23.50 -2.40
CA ALA A 29 13.20 -22.51 -1.51
C ALA A 29 13.06 -21.17 -2.24
N ALA A 30 12.47 -20.17 -1.59
CA ALA A 30 12.42 -18.83 -2.13
C ALA A 30 13.83 -18.48 -2.61
N ALA A 31 13.96 -18.04 -3.87
CA ALA A 31 15.22 -17.50 -4.33
C ALA A 31 15.58 -16.32 -3.42
N ASP A 32 16.85 -16.20 -3.06
CA ASP A 32 17.39 -15.08 -2.29
C ASP A 32 18.33 -14.33 -3.23
N GLU A 33 17.99 -13.08 -3.54
CA GLU A 33 18.79 -12.21 -4.40
C GLU A 33 19.35 -11.05 -3.59
N ASP A 34 20.68 -10.91 -3.58
CA ASP A 34 21.38 -9.84 -2.86
C ASP A 34 21.84 -8.75 -3.82
N HIS A 35 21.46 -7.51 -3.54
CA HIS A 35 21.92 -6.32 -4.25
C HIS A 35 22.58 -5.32 -3.30
N ASP A 36 23.61 -4.62 -3.80
CA ASP A 36 24.11 -3.41 -3.17
C ASP A 36 23.19 -2.23 -3.53
N ASP A 37 23.55 -1.46 -4.56
CA ASP A 37 22.62 -0.54 -5.20
C ASP A 37 21.93 -1.23 -6.38
N TRP A 38 20.61 -1.11 -6.46
CA TRP A 38 19.81 -1.74 -7.50
C TRP A 38 19.16 -0.69 -8.39
N THR A 39 19.58 -0.60 -9.64
CA THR A 39 19.04 0.37 -10.61
C THR A 39 18.27 -0.32 -11.72
N ILE A 40 16.97 0.00 -11.82
CA ILE A 40 16.06 -0.51 -12.84
C ILE A 40 15.97 0.52 -13.97
N ILE A 41 16.56 0.18 -15.12
CA ILE A 41 16.50 0.96 -16.36
C ILE A 41 15.63 0.32 -17.45
N GLY A 42 15.26 -0.96 -17.26
CA GLY A 42 14.44 -1.74 -18.17
C GLY A 42 13.25 -2.36 -17.45
N SER A 43 12.67 -3.42 -18.01
CA SER A 43 11.58 -4.17 -17.35
C SER A 43 12.14 -5.38 -16.62
N GLU A 44 11.88 -5.46 -15.32
CA GLU A 44 12.22 -6.59 -14.46
C GLU A 44 10.95 -7.10 -13.78
N VAL A 45 10.84 -8.43 -13.71
CA VAL A 45 9.69 -9.12 -13.13
C VAL A 45 10.23 -10.23 -12.23
N HIS A 46 9.79 -10.18 -10.99
CA HIS A 46 10.23 -11.03 -9.90
C HIS A 46 9.00 -11.65 -9.24
N SER A 47 9.12 -12.90 -8.80
CA SER A 47 7.99 -13.63 -8.21
C SER A 47 8.41 -14.71 -7.22
N ASP A 48 7.69 -14.79 -6.10
CA ASP A 48 7.84 -15.83 -5.07
C ASP A 48 9.26 -15.91 -4.47
N GLU A 49 9.90 -14.76 -4.26
CA GLU A 49 11.29 -14.66 -3.81
C GLU A 49 11.53 -13.59 -2.74
N VAL A 50 12.66 -13.71 -2.05
CA VAL A 50 13.17 -12.71 -1.10
C VAL A 50 14.29 -11.96 -1.81
N ILE A 51 14.17 -10.63 -1.87
CA ILE A 51 15.15 -9.76 -2.51
C ILE A 51 15.70 -8.85 -1.42
N THR A 52 17.00 -8.96 -1.16
CA THR A 52 17.70 -8.16 -0.16
C THR A 52 18.49 -7.06 -0.87
N VAL A 53 18.30 -5.82 -0.44
CA VAL A 53 19.02 -4.64 -0.97
C VAL A 53 19.74 -3.94 0.18
N SER A 54 21.07 -3.89 0.14
CA SER A 54 21.87 -3.23 1.19
C SER A 54 21.97 -1.71 0.98
N GLY A 55 21.90 -1.27 -0.28
CA GLY A 55 21.97 0.12 -0.71
C GLY A 55 20.61 0.73 -1.09
N GLN A 56 20.53 1.38 -2.24
CA GLN A 56 19.33 2.04 -2.75
C GLN A 56 18.74 1.31 -3.97
N LEU A 57 17.41 1.20 -4.01
CA LEU A 57 16.65 0.87 -5.22
C LEU A 57 16.27 2.17 -5.96
N SER A 58 16.71 2.31 -7.22
CA SER A 58 16.32 3.40 -8.12
C SER A 58 15.61 2.85 -9.35
N ILE A 59 14.40 3.34 -9.64
CA ILE A 59 13.67 3.03 -10.87
C ILE A 59 13.64 4.29 -11.73
N ASP A 60 14.45 4.28 -12.78
CA ASP A 60 14.70 5.43 -13.64
C ASP A 60 13.73 5.48 -14.84
N LEU A 61 13.94 6.42 -15.75
CA LEU A 61 13.08 6.63 -16.92
C LEU A 61 13.03 5.39 -17.81
N GLY A 62 11.82 4.86 -18.04
CA GLY A 62 11.60 3.64 -18.81
C GLY A 62 11.79 2.34 -18.01
N GLY A 63 12.28 2.44 -16.77
CA GLY A 63 12.37 1.33 -15.84
C GLY A 63 11.00 0.90 -15.32
N SER A 64 10.79 -0.41 -15.19
CA SER A 64 9.61 -0.99 -14.56
C SER A 64 10.01 -2.21 -13.74
N LEU A 65 9.74 -2.17 -12.43
CA LEU A 65 9.92 -3.32 -11.54
C LEU A 65 8.53 -3.85 -11.16
N HIS A 66 8.29 -5.13 -11.43
CA HIS A 66 7.09 -5.82 -11.01
C HIS A 66 7.45 -6.93 -10.01
N LEU A 67 6.99 -6.79 -8.77
CA LEU A 67 7.17 -7.77 -7.71
C LEU A 67 5.83 -8.45 -7.43
N SER A 68 5.78 -9.78 -7.52
CA SER A 68 4.57 -10.56 -7.27
C SER A 68 4.82 -11.62 -6.19
N SER A 69 4.14 -11.50 -5.05
CA SER A 69 4.36 -12.38 -3.90
C SER A 69 5.82 -12.40 -3.39
N CYS A 70 6.51 -11.26 -3.45
CA CYS A 70 7.91 -11.13 -3.03
C CYS A 70 8.05 -10.54 -1.61
N GLU A 71 9.18 -10.79 -0.97
CA GLU A 71 9.65 -9.98 0.16
C GLU A 71 10.83 -9.13 -0.30
N LEU A 72 10.65 -7.81 -0.39
CA LEU A 72 11.73 -6.86 -0.67
C LEU A 72 12.25 -6.27 0.65
N ARG A 73 13.47 -6.65 1.04
CA ARG A 73 14.10 -6.29 2.31
C ARG A 73 15.26 -5.33 2.10
N PHE A 74 15.23 -4.18 2.77
CA PHE A 74 16.35 -3.26 2.84
C PHE A 74 17.10 -3.44 4.16
N THR A 75 18.39 -3.72 4.08
CA THR A 75 19.26 -3.91 5.25
C THR A 75 20.16 -2.69 5.46
N GLY A 76 20.58 -2.46 6.70
CA GLY A 76 21.48 -1.36 7.08
C GLY A 76 20.86 0.05 7.01
N GLY A 77 21.70 1.07 6.81
CA GLY A 77 21.36 2.50 6.63
C GLY A 77 20.68 3.18 7.81
N SER A 78 20.14 4.37 7.56
CA SER A 78 19.49 5.24 8.53
C SER A 78 18.01 5.52 8.19
N PRO A 79 17.18 5.89 9.18
CA PRO A 79 15.79 6.28 8.94
C PRO A 79 15.61 7.43 7.94
N GLU A 80 16.63 8.27 7.76
CA GLU A 80 16.58 9.41 6.84
C GLU A 80 16.90 9.03 5.38
N ASP A 81 17.41 7.81 5.16
CA ASP A 81 17.88 7.38 3.86
C ASP A 81 16.72 7.19 2.88
N ILE A 82 16.89 7.68 1.66
CA ILE A 82 16.02 7.33 0.55
C ILE A 82 16.43 5.94 0.06
N ARG A 83 15.64 4.93 0.43
CA ARG A 83 15.90 3.53 0.09
C ARG A 83 15.27 3.11 -1.22
N ILE A 84 14.12 3.70 -1.54
CA ILE A 84 13.44 3.45 -2.81
C ILE A 84 13.18 4.80 -3.47
N GLN A 85 13.64 4.96 -4.70
CA GLN A 85 13.36 6.14 -5.50
C GLN A 85 12.76 5.72 -6.85
N VAL A 86 11.49 6.01 -7.07
CA VAL A 86 10.84 5.83 -8.37
C VAL A 86 10.80 7.19 -9.04
N ARG A 87 11.77 7.48 -9.92
CA ARG A 87 11.94 8.82 -10.52
C ARG A 87 10.93 9.11 -11.62
N SER A 88 10.91 8.24 -12.63
CA SER A 88 10.05 8.36 -13.81
C SER A 88 9.57 6.99 -14.33
N GLY A 89 9.95 5.90 -13.66
CA GLY A 89 9.53 4.55 -13.99
C GLY A 89 8.29 4.08 -13.22
N SER A 90 8.09 2.77 -13.19
CA SER A 90 6.97 2.14 -12.48
C SER A 90 7.40 1.07 -11.49
N LEU A 91 6.80 1.08 -10.30
CA LEU A 91 6.86 0.00 -9.33
C LEU A 91 5.47 -0.64 -9.23
N ILE A 92 5.37 -1.92 -9.57
CA ILE A 92 4.13 -2.69 -9.50
C ILE A 92 4.30 -3.72 -8.40
N LEU A 93 3.40 -3.71 -7.41
CA LEU A 93 3.40 -4.66 -6.30
C LEU A 93 2.10 -5.47 -6.36
N ASP A 94 2.22 -6.77 -6.54
CA ASP A 94 1.11 -7.71 -6.71
C ASP A 94 1.26 -8.93 -5.78
N GLY A 95 0.23 -9.78 -5.71
CA GLY A 95 0.24 -10.97 -4.86
C GLY A 95 0.35 -10.64 -3.38
N LEU A 96 1.00 -11.52 -2.60
CA LEU A 96 1.33 -11.26 -1.19
C LEU A 96 2.73 -10.66 -1.10
N THR A 97 2.86 -9.36 -1.33
CA THR A 97 4.17 -8.69 -1.34
C THR A 97 4.43 -7.94 -0.03
N THR A 98 5.64 -8.05 0.50
CA THR A 98 6.06 -7.31 1.69
C THR A 98 7.29 -6.47 1.37
N VAL A 99 7.28 -5.19 1.73
CA VAL A 99 8.43 -4.29 1.65
C VAL A 99 8.86 -3.92 3.06
N ILE A 100 10.10 -4.24 3.43
CA ILE A 100 10.62 -4.08 4.79
C ILE A 100 11.87 -3.20 4.75
N MET A 101 11.92 -2.18 5.62
CA MET A 101 13.14 -1.42 5.89
C MET A 101 13.57 -1.67 7.34
N GLU A 102 14.70 -2.34 7.57
CA GLU A 102 15.07 -2.81 8.91
C GLU A 102 15.29 -1.67 9.92
N ASN A 103 15.84 -0.54 9.47
CA ASN A 103 16.12 0.63 10.30
C ASN A 103 15.25 1.84 9.96
N SER A 104 14.03 1.59 9.47
CA SER A 104 13.20 2.57 8.79
C SER A 104 13.86 3.14 7.53
N GLY A 105 13.08 3.77 6.67
CA GLY A 105 13.62 4.47 5.52
C GLY A 105 12.54 5.13 4.69
N ARG A 106 12.97 5.87 3.68
CA ARG A 106 12.08 6.65 2.83
C ARG A 106 11.95 6.05 1.44
N MET A 107 10.72 5.97 0.99
CA MET A 107 10.35 5.75 -0.40
C MET A 107 9.92 7.08 -1.02
N VAL A 108 10.59 7.52 -2.07
CA VAL A 108 10.25 8.74 -2.81
C VAL A 108 9.67 8.38 -4.17
N MET A 109 8.42 8.79 -4.38
CA MET A 109 7.64 8.52 -5.58
C MET A 109 7.51 9.79 -6.44
N GLN A 110 8.22 9.83 -7.55
CA GLN A 110 8.09 10.81 -8.63
C GLN A 110 7.51 10.19 -9.91
N GLY A 111 7.58 8.86 -10.05
CA GLY A 111 6.96 8.06 -11.11
C GLY A 111 5.66 7.36 -10.65
N HIS A 112 5.39 6.15 -11.14
CA HIS A 112 4.14 5.44 -10.84
C HIS A 112 4.34 4.28 -9.86
N MET A 113 3.47 4.15 -8.86
CA MET A 113 3.29 2.92 -8.10
C MET A 113 1.87 2.39 -8.29
N ASP A 114 1.76 1.09 -8.58
CA ASP A 114 0.49 0.38 -8.70
C ASP A 114 0.48 -0.85 -7.78
N ILE A 115 -0.48 -0.90 -6.87
CA ILE A 115 -0.66 -1.97 -5.89
C ILE A 115 -1.89 -2.78 -6.27
N ARG A 116 -1.69 -4.07 -6.60
CA ARG A 116 -2.72 -4.95 -7.17
C ARG A 116 -3.05 -6.19 -6.31
N GLY A 117 -2.33 -6.41 -5.22
CA GLY A 117 -2.50 -7.54 -4.30
C GLY A 117 -2.56 -7.13 -2.82
N THR A 118 -2.23 -8.06 -1.93
CA THR A 118 -2.03 -7.75 -0.50
C THR A 118 -0.59 -7.28 -0.30
N VAL A 119 -0.41 -6.00 -0.01
CA VAL A 119 0.92 -5.39 0.16
C VAL A 119 1.09 -4.85 1.56
N ASN A 120 2.19 -5.24 2.20
CA ASN A 120 2.56 -4.78 3.54
C ASN A 120 3.86 -3.96 3.46
N PHE A 121 3.81 -2.69 3.84
CA PHE A 121 5.00 -1.88 4.07
C PHE A 121 5.30 -1.85 5.56
N LYS A 122 6.54 -2.20 5.94
CA LYS A 122 7.01 -2.21 7.33
C LYS A 122 8.16 -1.24 7.52
N HIS A 123 7.95 -0.27 8.42
CA HIS A 123 8.87 0.83 8.72
C HIS A 123 9.23 1.67 7.49
N VAL A 124 8.23 1.95 6.64
CA VAL A 124 8.46 2.71 5.39
C VAL A 124 7.73 4.04 5.45
N ASP A 125 8.46 5.13 5.24
CA ASP A 125 7.88 6.44 4.99
C ASP A 125 7.73 6.65 3.48
N ILE A 126 6.50 6.76 2.98
CA ILE A 126 6.21 7.00 1.57
C ILE A 126 5.96 8.49 1.34
N LEU A 127 6.79 9.13 0.52
CA LEU A 127 6.63 10.49 0.03
C LEU A 127 6.29 10.49 -1.45
N VAL A 128 5.08 10.92 -1.80
CA VAL A 128 4.68 11.14 -3.20
C VAL A 128 4.92 12.60 -3.57
N HIS A 129 5.85 12.83 -4.48
CA HIS A 129 6.20 14.16 -4.98
C HIS A 129 5.30 14.57 -6.15
N SER A 130 5.39 15.83 -6.59
CA SER A 130 4.46 16.49 -7.54
C SER A 130 4.18 15.83 -8.89
N ARG A 131 4.92 14.79 -9.29
CA ARG A 131 4.68 14.01 -10.53
C ARG A 131 4.36 12.54 -10.25
N GLY A 132 4.48 12.12 -9.00
CA GLY A 132 4.29 10.76 -8.57
C GLY A 132 2.83 10.37 -8.55
N THR A 133 2.55 9.09 -8.65
CA THR A 133 1.19 8.55 -8.46
C THR A 133 1.26 7.24 -7.68
N LEU A 134 0.31 7.04 -6.77
CA LEU A 134 0.12 5.80 -6.02
C LEU A 134 -1.32 5.33 -6.22
N ALA A 135 -1.49 4.20 -6.87
CA ALA A 135 -2.79 3.57 -7.09
C ALA A 135 -2.88 2.26 -6.32
N VAL A 136 -3.99 2.04 -5.61
CA VAL A 136 -4.31 0.78 -4.92
C VAL A 136 -5.57 0.21 -5.56
N ARG A 137 -5.44 -0.85 -6.37
CA ARG A 137 -6.52 -1.39 -7.23
C ARG A 137 -6.80 -2.85 -6.90
N GLY A 138 -7.98 -3.13 -6.37
CA GLY A 138 -8.38 -4.49 -5.96
C GLY A 138 -7.51 -5.09 -4.86
N ALA A 139 -6.72 -4.25 -4.20
CA ALA A 139 -5.65 -4.63 -3.29
C ALA A 139 -6.06 -4.47 -1.82
N ALA A 140 -5.22 -4.95 -0.92
CA ALA A 140 -5.19 -4.60 0.50
C ALA A 140 -3.82 -4.02 0.82
N LEU A 141 -3.78 -2.75 1.23
CA LEU A 141 -2.55 -2.08 1.65
C LEU A 141 -2.51 -2.02 3.17
N THR A 142 -1.43 -2.51 3.78
CA THR A 142 -1.04 -2.24 5.17
C THR A 142 0.21 -1.38 5.16
N LEU A 143 0.19 -0.22 5.82
CA LEU A 143 1.35 0.66 5.94
C LEU A 143 1.69 0.87 7.41
N GLU A 144 2.86 0.40 7.83
CA GLU A 144 3.48 0.75 9.12
C GLU A 144 4.59 1.77 8.85
N GLY A 145 4.28 3.05 9.10
CA GLY A 145 5.11 4.20 8.75
C GLY A 145 4.27 5.42 8.37
N SER A 146 4.89 6.41 7.72
CA SER A 146 4.20 7.65 7.33
C SER A 146 3.89 7.68 5.84
N TRP A 147 2.74 8.26 5.47
CA TRP A 147 2.44 8.64 4.09
C TRP A 147 2.32 10.15 3.98
N SER A 148 2.99 10.75 2.99
CA SER A 148 2.94 12.19 2.75
C SER A 148 2.93 12.51 1.26
N THR A 149 2.37 13.67 0.92
CA THR A 149 2.38 14.19 -0.45
C THR A 149 2.89 15.62 -0.50
N GLN A 150 3.64 15.93 -1.56
CA GLN A 150 4.19 17.26 -1.81
C GLN A 150 3.89 17.66 -3.25
N SER A 151 2.71 18.25 -3.50
CA SER A 151 2.37 18.83 -4.80
C SER A 151 1.57 20.10 -4.69
N VAL A 152 2.17 21.23 -5.03
CA VAL A 152 1.50 22.53 -4.99
C VAL A 152 0.57 22.73 -6.20
N ASN A 153 0.77 21.98 -7.30
CA ASN A 153 0.20 22.31 -8.61
C ASN A 153 -0.72 21.23 -9.22
N ASP A 154 -0.60 19.98 -8.78
CA ASP A 154 -1.44 18.87 -9.23
C ASP A 154 -1.98 18.14 -8.00
N PRO A 155 -3.30 17.96 -7.85
CA PRO A 155 -3.84 17.21 -6.72
C PRO A 155 -3.34 15.78 -6.82
N LEU A 156 -2.35 15.43 -6.00
CA LEU A 156 -1.89 14.05 -5.90
C LEU A 156 -3.04 13.24 -5.32
N MET A 157 -3.58 12.35 -6.13
CA MET A 157 -4.69 11.49 -5.74
C MET A 157 -4.14 10.15 -5.27
N LEU A 158 -4.24 9.87 -3.98
CA LEU A 158 -4.27 8.50 -3.51
C LEU A 158 -5.64 7.95 -3.89
N THR A 159 -5.69 7.09 -4.89
CA THR A 159 -6.93 6.42 -5.32
C THR A 159 -6.91 4.98 -4.82
N VAL A 160 -7.90 4.62 -4.01
CA VAL A 160 -8.12 3.27 -3.50
C VAL A 160 -9.39 2.72 -4.15
N GLU A 161 -9.21 1.83 -5.12
CA GLU A 161 -10.28 1.09 -5.80
C GLU A 161 -10.28 -0.36 -5.28
N GLY A 162 -10.53 -0.56 -3.97
CA GLY A 162 -10.39 -1.86 -3.31
C GLY A 162 -10.47 -1.76 -1.78
N GLY A 163 -9.60 -2.48 -1.07
CA GLY A 163 -9.39 -2.38 0.37
C GLY A 163 -8.14 -1.55 0.72
N ALA A 164 -8.21 -0.65 1.70
CA ALA A 164 -7.02 -0.06 2.30
C ALA A 164 -7.12 -0.11 3.83
N TYR A 165 -6.02 -0.48 4.49
CA TYR A 165 -5.90 -0.55 5.94
C TYR A 165 -4.67 0.26 6.38
N PHE A 166 -4.90 1.45 6.90
CA PHE A 166 -3.86 2.26 7.54
C PHE A 166 -3.87 1.92 9.03
N ALA A 167 -2.73 1.50 9.56
CA ALA A 167 -2.59 1.05 10.95
C ALA A 167 -1.30 1.57 11.54
N ALA A 168 -1.37 2.18 12.73
CA ALA A 168 -0.20 2.80 13.37
C ALA A 168 0.54 3.77 12.41
N SER A 169 -0.21 4.50 11.57
CA SER A 169 0.34 5.33 10.50
C SER A 169 0.11 6.82 10.75
N THR A 170 0.99 7.66 10.20
CA THR A 170 0.73 9.09 10.03
C THR A 170 0.41 9.37 8.56
N VAL A 171 -0.80 9.84 8.27
CA VAL A 171 -1.26 10.18 6.91
C VAL A 171 -1.33 11.70 6.79
N ASN A 172 -0.32 12.30 6.14
CA ASN A 172 -0.23 13.74 5.95
C ASN A 172 -0.74 14.18 4.57
N LEU A 173 -1.85 14.93 4.56
CA LEU A 173 -2.65 15.30 3.40
C LEU A 173 -2.36 16.72 2.84
N VAL A 174 -1.18 17.32 3.09
CA VAL A 174 -0.85 18.73 2.74
C VAL A 174 -1.42 19.21 1.40
N TYR A 175 -1.35 18.39 0.34
CA TYR A 175 -1.92 18.73 -0.98
C TYR A 175 -2.63 17.56 -1.66
N ALA A 176 -3.19 16.62 -0.88
CA ALA A 176 -3.71 15.36 -1.39
C ALA A 176 -5.21 15.20 -1.28
N PHE A 177 -5.75 14.40 -2.21
CA PHE A 177 -7.05 13.76 -2.07
C PHE A 177 -6.84 12.27 -1.82
N VAL A 178 -7.51 11.75 -0.81
CA VAL A 178 -7.69 10.31 -0.66
C VAL A 178 -9.10 10.01 -1.15
N VAL A 179 -9.21 9.30 -2.27
CA VAL A 179 -10.48 8.85 -2.84
C VAL A 179 -10.58 7.34 -2.69
N SER A 180 -11.48 6.88 -1.83
CA SER A 180 -11.82 5.45 -1.74
C SER A 180 -13.14 5.16 -2.45
N LYS A 181 -13.13 4.16 -3.33
CA LYS A 181 -14.34 3.57 -3.95
C LYS A 181 -14.69 2.19 -3.38
N GLY A 182 -13.90 1.69 -2.43
CA GLY A 182 -14.12 0.40 -1.77
C GLY A 182 -14.10 0.50 -0.24
N SER A 183 -13.56 -0.49 0.45
CA SER A 183 -13.42 -0.44 1.91
C SER A 183 -12.15 0.30 2.31
N MET A 184 -12.25 1.29 3.20
CA MET A 184 -11.08 1.93 3.78
C MET A 184 -11.18 1.91 5.29
N THR A 185 -10.15 1.39 5.95
CA THR A 185 -10.04 1.36 7.39
C THR A 185 -8.79 2.12 7.82
N ILE A 186 -8.96 3.03 8.78
CA ILE A 186 -7.90 3.80 9.40
C ILE A 186 -7.98 3.50 10.90
N ALA A 187 -6.94 2.86 11.43
CA ALA A 187 -6.86 2.40 12.81
C ALA A 187 -5.57 2.90 13.48
N GLU A 188 -5.63 3.32 14.75
CA GLU A 188 -4.43 3.69 15.53
C GLU A 188 -3.53 4.72 14.81
N SER A 189 -4.13 5.61 14.02
CA SER A 189 -3.41 6.48 13.07
C SER A 189 -3.68 7.96 13.34
N SER A 190 -2.75 8.84 12.94
CA SER A 190 -3.03 10.26 12.80
C SER A 190 -3.23 10.63 11.34
N VAL A 191 -4.26 11.43 11.06
CA VAL A 191 -4.52 11.99 9.74
C VAL A 191 -4.56 13.50 9.86
N GLU A 192 -3.61 14.15 9.21
CA GLU A 192 -3.35 15.58 9.41
C GLU A 192 -3.23 16.28 8.06
N ALA A 193 -3.65 17.54 7.98
CA ALA A 193 -3.27 18.42 6.90
C ALA A 193 -2.42 19.56 7.46
N SER A 194 -1.10 19.48 7.26
CA SER A 194 -0.17 20.49 7.76
C SER A 194 -0.03 21.65 6.77
N ARG A 195 -0.50 22.84 7.16
CA ARG A 195 -0.14 24.12 6.51
C ARG A 195 1.16 24.64 7.13
N ASP A 196 2.31 24.33 6.54
CA ASP A 196 3.57 24.93 7.03
C ASP A 196 4.49 25.47 5.95
N TRP A 197 3.95 26.20 4.96
CA TRP A 197 4.76 26.84 3.91
C TRP A 197 4.41 28.31 3.58
N GLY A 198 3.73 29.03 4.48
CA GLY A 198 3.68 30.50 4.46
C GLY A 198 3.14 31.19 3.20
N LYS A 199 2.48 30.47 2.29
CA LYS A 199 1.88 31.02 1.06
C LYS A 199 0.36 30.87 1.10
N GLU A 200 -0.35 31.92 0.68
CA GLU A 200 -1.80 31.90 0.50
C GLU A 200 -2.17 30.89 -0.61
N TYR A 201 -2.86 29.82 -0.22
CA TYR A 201 -3.36 28.78 -1.12
C TYR A 201 -4.77 29.14 -1.63
N ASP A 202 -5.02 28.94 -2.93
CA ASP A 202 -6.12 29.57 -3.71
C ASP A 202 -7.56 29.05 -3.45
N GLY A 203 -7.75 28.19 -2.45
CA GLY A 203 -9.08 27.76 -2.01
C GLY A 203 -9.59 26.45 -2.62
N LEU A 204 -8.76 25.64 -3.27
CA LEU A 204 -9.15 24.32 -3.79
C LEU A 204 -8.69 23.14 -2.90
N LYS A 205 -9.45 22.97 -1.80
CA LYS A 205 -9.95 21.72 -1.19
C LYS A 205 -8.96 20.59 -0.85
N GLU A 206 -8.61 20.46 0.43
CA GLU A 206 -8.20 19.19 1.02
C GLU A 206 -9.46 18.35 1.35
N ARG A 207 -9.49 17.07 0.95
CA ARG A 207 -10.63 16.17 1.25
C ARG A 207 -10.15 14.75 1.44
N LEU A 208 -10.43 14.18 2.60
CA LEU A 208 -10.64 12.74 2.72
C LEU A 208 -12.03 12.45 2.13
N ARG A 209 -12.07 11.76 0.98
CA ARG A 209 -13.32 11.46 0.27
C ARG A 209 -13.56 9.96 0.16
N PHE A 210 -14.66 9.52 0.75
CA PHE A 210 -15.19 8.17 0.52
C PHE A 210 -16.31 8.28 -0.51
N GLU A 211 -16.16 7.69 -1.68
CA GLU A 211 -17.16 7.79 -2.76
C GLU A 211 -18.14 6.62 -2.77
N GLN A 212 -17.70 5.41 -2.40
CA GLN A 212 -18.47 4.17 -2.39
C GLN A 212 -17.87 3.18 -1.37
N GLY A 213 -18.66 2.21 -0.89
CA GLY A 213 -18.18 1.15 0.02
C GLY A 213 -18.44 1.42 1.51
N VAL A 214 -17.47 1.04 2.36
CA VAL A 214 -17.51 1.18 3.82
C VAL A 214 -16.23 1.85 4.31
N ALA A 215 -16.36 2.91 5.09
CA ALA A 215 -15.26 3.57 5.77
C ALA A 215 -15.29 3.25 7.26
N THR A 216 -14.17 2.79 7.82
CA THR A 216 -14.03 2.52 9.26
C THR A 216 -12.89 3.35 9.83
N LEU A 217 -13.16 4.13 10.88
CA LEU A 217 -12.18 4.90 11.61
C LEU A 217 -12.17 4.40 13.06
N THR A 218 -11.01 4.03 13.59
CA THR A 218 -10.91 3.49 14.96
C THR A 218 -9.65 3.98 15.65
N ASP A 219 -9.73 4.41 16.90
CA ASP A 219 -8.56 4.83 17.70
C ASP A 219 -7.65 5.81 16.96
N SER A 220 -8.23 6.76 16.22
CA SER A 220 -7.49 7.63 15.29
C SER A 220 -7.72 9.10 15.61
N THR A 221 -6.71 9.91 15.36
CA THR A 221 -6.74 11.37 15.55
C THR A 221 -6.81 12.08 14.21
N PHE A 222 -7.78 12.97 14.05
CA PHE A 222 -7.94 13.80 12.86
C PHE A 222 -7.81 15.28 13.25
N SER A 223 -6.87 15.99 12.63
CA SER A 223 -6.63 17.40 12.92
C SER A 223 -6.36 18.23 11.67
N ASP A 224 -6.78 19.48 11.71
CA ASP A 224 -6.52 20.52 10.72
C ASP A 224 -6.96 20.17 9.29
N LEU A 225 -7.97 19.30 9.13
CA LEU A 225 -8.51 18.92 7.82
C LEU A 225 -9.30 20.07 7.20
N PHE A 226 -8.66 20.95 6.43
CA PHE A 226 -9.35 22.08 5.81
C PHE A 226 -10.42 21.58 4.83
N ASN A 227 -11.70 21.88 5.09
CA ASN A 227 -12.90 21.38 4.39
C ASN A 227 -13.40 19.97 4.80
N GLY A 228 -12.75 19.35 5.79
CA GLY A 228 -13.25 18.19 6.53
C GLY A 228 -13.34 16.88 5.75
N ILE A 229 -14.03 15.90 6.34
CA ILE A 229 -14.25 14.57 5.78
C ILE A 229 -15.52 14.57 4.92
N MET A 230 -15.42 14.13 3.66
CA MET A 230 -16.57 13.94 2.77
C MET A 230 -16.86 12.46 2.56
N SER A 231 -18.03 11.98 3.01
CA SER A 231 -18.45 10.60 2.74
C SER A 231 -19.71 10.52 1.89
N ARG A 232 -19.66 9.69 0.86
CA ARG A 232 -20.78 9.11 0.11
C ARG A 232 -20.87 7.59 0.32
N ALA A 233 -20.18 7.09 1.35
CA ALA A 233 -20.14 5.70 1.80
C ALA A 233 -20.64 5.62 3.26
N ASP A 234 -21.02 4.42 3.71
CA ASP A 234 -21.32 4.23 5.13
C ASP A 234 -20.04 4.44 5.95
N LEU A 235 -20.13 5.26 7.00
CA LEU A 235 -18.99 5.61 7.86
C LEU A 235 -19.23 5.06 9.26
N TYR A 236 -18.31 4.22 9.74
CA TYR A 236 -18.26 3.72 11.11
C TYR A 236 -17.04 4.36 11.79
N ALA A 237 -17.26 5.09 12.87
CA ALA A 237 -16.19 5.70 13.65
C ALA A 237 -16.34 5.32 15.14
N SER A 238 -15.27 4.83 15.75
CA SER A 238 -15.22 4.50 17.17
C SER A 238 -13.93 4.96 17.85
N ASP A 239 -14.03 5.49 19.07
CA ASP A 239 -12.86 5.86 19.89
C ASP A 239 -11.88 6.81 19.17
N CYS A 240 -12.40 7.76 18.38
CA CYS A 240 -11.58 8.70 17.59
C CYS A 240 -11.61 10.11 18.18
N THR A 241 -10.63 10.94 17.86
CA THR A 241 -10.60 12.37 18.21
C THR A 241 -10.72 13.23 16.96
N PHE A 242 -11.66 14.18 16.94
CA PHE A 242 -11.87 15.13 15.82
C PHE A 242 -11.87 16.58 16.30
N ASN A 243 -11.37 17.51 15.48
CA ASN A 243 -11.75 18.91 15.62
C ASN A 243 -13.18 19.12 15.12
N ARG A 244 -14.01 19.86 15.87
CA ARG A 244 -15.40 20.15 15.48
C ARG A 244 -15.53 20.84 14.10
N SER A 245 -14.50 21.54 13.61
CA SER A 245 -14.47 22.08 12.23
C SER A 245 -14.44 21.02 11.15
N ASP A 246 -13.83 19.86 11.43
CA ASP A 246 -13.49 18.83 10.45
C ASP A 246 -14.69 17.95 10.11
N LEU A 247 -15.77 18.09 10.90
CA LEU A 247 -17.04 17.41 10.75
C LEU A 247 -18.11 18.28 10.06
N ARG A 248 -17.82 19.55 9.73
CA ARG A 248 -18.84 20.48 9.19
C ARG A 248 -19.37 20.12 7.79
N SER A 249 -18.91 19.03 7.18
CA SER A 249 -19.28 18.59 5.84
C SER A 249 -20.11 17.30 5.76
N PHE A 250 -20.65 16.78 6.88
CA PHE A 250 -21.74 15.77 6.85
C PHE A 250 -23.09 16.35 6.39
N ALA A 251 -23.11 17.25 5.40
CA ALA A 251 -24.32 17.63 4.69
C ALA A 251 -24.48 16.66 3.50
N PRO A 252 -25.28 15.59 3.64
CA PRO A 252 -25.46 14.62 2.57
C PRO A 252 -26.18 15.34 1.43
N THR A 253 -25.51 15.48 0.30
CA THR A 253 -26.22 15.80 -0.93
C THR A 253 -26.30 14.53 -1.77
N TRP A 254 -27.49 13.91 -1.65
CA TRP A 254 -28.17 13.01 -2.60
C TRP A 254 -27.93 11.50 -2.52
N GLN A 255 -27.93 10.89 -1.33
CA GLN A 255 -28.50 9.54 -1.15
C GLN A 255 -29.25 9.44 0.20
N PRO A 256 -30.57 9.16 0.22
CA PRO A 256 -31.37 9.10 1.45
C PRO A 256 -30.98 8.03 2.47
N SER A 257 -30.01 7.15 2.16
CA SER A 257 -29.73 5.92 2.91
C SER A 257 -28.37 5.87 3.62
N LEU A 258 -27.48 6.84 3.40
CA LEU A 258 -26.14 6.84 4.01
C LEU A 258 -26.22 7.09 5.52
N LYS A 259 -25.59 6.22 6.31
CA LYS A 259 -25.54 6.34 7.78
C LYS A 259 -24.12 6.60 8.25
N ALA A 260 -23.97 7.61 9.11
CA ALA A 260 -22.78 7.79 9.93
C ALA A 260 -23.04 7.18 11.32
N HIS A 261 -22.22 6.21 11.70
CA HIS A 261 -22.25 5.55 12.99
C HIS A 261 -21.04 5.99 13.80
N VAL A 262 -21.20 7.04 14.61
CA VAL A 262 -20.13 7.59 15.47
C VAL A 262 -20.37 7.16 16.91
N ARG A 263 -19.38 6.50 17.53
CA ARG A 263 -19.45 6.03 18.93
C ARG A 263 -18.18 6.42 19.68
N GLN A 264 -18.32 6.95 20.89
CA GLN A 264 -17.18 7.21 21.79
C GLN A 264 -16.07 8.10 21.20
N CYS A 265 -16.38 8.93 20.20
CA CYS A 265 -15.42 9.90 19.66
C CYS A 265 -15.42 11.18 20.49
N GLU A 266 -14.23 11.73 20.74
CA GLU A 266 -14.03 13.02 21.37
C GLU A 266 -14.04 14.15 20.34
N PHE A 267 -14.60 15.30 20.73
CA PHE A 267 -14.66 16.50 19.91
C PHE A 267 -13.91 17.61 20.61
N ILE A 268 -12.77 18.01 20.03
CA ILE A 268 -11.92 19.10 20.51
C ILE A 268 -12.15 20.39 19.74
#